data_AF-A0A9E0ZMT8-F1
#
_entry.id   AF-A0A9E0ZMT8-F1
#
_cell.length_a   1.000
_cell.length_b   1.000
_cell.length_c   1.000
_cell.angle_alpha   90.00
_cell.angle_beta   90.00
_cell.angle_gamma   90.00
#
_symmetry.space_group_name_H-M   'P 1'
#
loop_
_entity.id
_entity.type
_entity.pdbx_description
1 polymer ?
#
loop_
_entity_poly.entity_id
_entity_poly.type
_entity_poly.pdbx_seq_one_letter_code
_entity_poly.pdbx_strand_id
1 'polypeptide(L)'
;MFILIIMCVGVLIGHFFFPEKLKRTNEIFQIICTLTLIFAMGFSLGSDENFFQKLFSLGLESFLFFLIPSGCSLILVFFLTKRFFKSHSKEKETEEK
;
A
#
# COMPACT_ATOMS: atom_id res chain seq x y z
N MET A 1 -1.74 -16.99 -8.44
CA MET A 1 -0.44 -17.66 -8.23
C MET A 1 0.65 -17.14 -9.17
N PHE A 2 0.43 -17.05 -10.48
CA PHE A 2 1.41 -16.49 -11.44
C PHE A 2 1.94 -15.10 -11.05
N ILE A 3 1.06 -14.19 -10.61
CA ILE A 3 1.43 -12.82 -10.25
C ILE A 3 2.40 -12.82 -9.05
N LEU A 4 2.16 -13.68 -8.05
CA LEU A 4 3.05 -13.81 -6.89
C LEU A 4 4.43 -14.37 -7.28
N ILE A 5 4.46 -15.34 -8.21
CA ILE A 5 5.71 -15.91 -8.73
C ILE A 5 6.52 -14.84 -9.47
N ILE A 6 5.87 -14.04 -10.32
CA ILE A 6 6.52 -12.95 -11.07
C ILE A 6 7.06 -11.87 -10.10
N MET A 7 6.32 -11.55 -9.03
CA MET A 7 6.80 -10.62 -7.99
C MET A 7 8.04 -11.18 -7.26
N CYS A 8 8.02 -12.45 -6.86
CA CYS A 8 9.17 -13.09 -6.22
C CYS A 8 10.41 -13.12 -7.15
N VAL A 9 10.21 -13.47 -8.42
CA VAL A 9 11.30 -13.48 -9.42
C VAL A 9 11.83 -12.06 -9.66
N GLY A 10 10.96 -11.06 -9.72
CA GLY A 10 11.35 -9.65 -9.83
C GLY A 10 12.22 -9.18 -8.66
N VAL A 11 11.88 -9.57 -7.43
CA VAL A 11 12.68 -9.27 -6.23
C VAL A 11 14.03 -9.99 -6.27
N LEU A 12 14.07 -11.25 -6.70
CA LEU A 12 15.31 -12.04 -6.79
C LEU A 12 16.28 -11.47 -7.84
N ILE A 13 15.77 -11.11 -9.02
CA ILE A 13 16.55 -10.49 -10.10
C ILE A 13 17.02 -9.10 -9.70
N GLY A 14 16.17 -8.33 -9.01
CA GLY A 14 16.54 -7.03 -8.44
C GLY A 14 17.66 -7.14 -7.39
N HIS A 15 17.71 -8.20 -6.60
CA HIS A 15 18.79 -8.39 -5.63
C HIS A 15 20.14 -8.75 -6.30
N PHE A 16 20.12 -9.53 -7.39
CA PHE A 16 21.32 -10.07 -8.01
C PHE A 16 21.96 -9.15 -9.07
N PHE A 17 21.17 -8.29 -9.72
CA PHE A 17 21.56 -7.58 -10.95
C PHE A 17 21.47 -6.05 -10.83
N PHE A 18 22.03 -5.45 -9.77
CA PHE A 18 21.91 -4.02 -9.49
C PHE A 18 23.19 -3.19 -9.74
N PRO A 19 23.64 -3.00 -11.00
CA PRO A 19 24.64 -1.97 -11.33
C PRO A 19 23.96 -0.59 -11.43
N GLU A 20 24.63 0.47 -10.96
CA GLU A 20 24.10 1.85 -10.90
C GLU A 20 23.55 2.39 -12.23
N LYS A 21 24.02 1.86 -13.37
CA LYS A 21 23.58 2.27 -14.71
C LYS A 21 22.16 1.79 -15.05
N LEU A 22 21.74 0.63 -14.54
CA LEU A 22 20.41 0.06 -14.78
C LEU A 22 19.34 0.72 -13.90
N LYS A 23 19.73 1.28 -12.75
CA LYS A 23 18.84 2.03 -11.85
C LYS A 23 18.20 3.22 -12.58
N ARG A 24 18.99 4.02 -13.30
CA ARG A 24 18.50 5.23 -14.01
C ARG A 24 17.58 4.88 -15.19
N THR A 25 17.89 3.81 -15.93
CA THR A 25 17.01 3.34 -17.02
C THR A 25 15.70 2.79 -16.48
N ASN A 26 15.73 2.00 -15.40
CA ASN A 26 14.52 1.48 -14.78
C ASN A 26 13.64 2.59 -14.22
N GLU A 27 14.23 3.63 -13.62
CA GLU A 27 13.52 4.82 -13.13
C GLU A 27 12.79 5.56 -14.26
N ILE A 28 13.48 5.84 -15.38
CA ILE A 28 12.87 6.51 -16.54
C ILE A 28 11.76 5.63 -17.15
N PHE A 29 12.02 4.33 -17.31
CA PHE A 29 11.03 3.41 -17.87
C PHE A 29 9.80 3.28 -16.97
N GLN A 30 10.00 3.23 -15.65
CA GLN A 30 8.93 3.21 -14.67
C GLN A 30 8.10 4.49 -14.71
N ILE A 31 8.74 5.66 -14.83
CA ILE A 31 8.04 6.94 -14.94
C ILE A 31 7.20 6.97 -16.23
N ILE A 32 7.77 6.59 -17.38
CA ILE A 32 7.04 6.56 -18.66
C ILE A 32 5.85 5.60 -18.57
N CYS A 33 6.07 4.37 -18.07
CA CYS A 33 5.03 3.38 -17.92
C CYS A 33 3.92 3.85 -16.97
N THR A 34 4.30 4.45 -15.83
CA THR A 34 3.36 5.03 -14.87
C THR A 34 2.53 6.14 -15.52
N LEU A 35 3.17 7.04 -16.27
CA LEU A 35 2.49 8.13 -16.96
C LEU A 35 1.50 7.60 -18.00
N THR A 36 1.90 6.61 -18.81
CA THR A 36 1.03 5.96 -19.80
C THR A 36 -0.15 5.27 -19.13
N LEU A 37 0.06 4.57 -18.01
CA LEU A 37 -1.01 3.90 -17.28
C LEU A 37 -2.00 4.88 -16.66
N ILE A 38 -1.51 5.95 -16.02
CA ILE A 38 -2.36 7.01 -15.48
C ILE A 38 -3.16 7.66 -16.61
N PHE A 39 -2.52 7.93 -17.74
CA PHE A 39 -3.19 8.49 -18.91
C PHE A 39 -4.28 7.57 -19.46
N ALA A 40 -3.99 6.27 -19.61
CA ALA A 40 -4.97 5.28 -20.07
C ALA A 40 -6.17 5.16 -19.11
N MET A 41 -5.90 5.15 -17.80
CA MET A 41 -6.96 5.13 -16.78
C MET A 41 -7.79 6.42 -16.83
N GLY A 42 -7.14 7.59 -16.95
CA GLY A 42 -7.81 8.88 -17.09
C GLY A 42 -8.66 8.98 -18.36
N PHE A 43 -8.17 8.48 -19.49
CA PHE A 43 -8.92 8.42 -20.75
C PHE A 43 -10.16 7.52 -20.61
N SER A 44 -10.02 6.36 -19.98
CA SER A 44 -11.15 5.45 -19.72
C SER A 44 -12.21 6.09 -18.83
N LEU A 45 -11.82 6.95 -17.88
CA LEU A 45 -12.74 7.66 -16.99
C LEU A 45 -13.43 8.84 -17.71
N GLY A 46 -12.72 9.54 -18.58
CA GLY A 46 -13.26 10.66 -19.37
C GLY A 46 -14.21 10.25 -20.49
N SER A 47 -14.12 9.01 -20.98
CA SER A 47 -15.03 8.46 -21.99
C SER A 47 -16.37 8.00 -21.43
N ASP A 48 -16.54 7.94 -20.11
CA ASP A 48 -17.79 7.50 -19.47
C ASP A 48 -18.68 8.71 -19.15
N GLU A 49 -19.76 8.88 -19.87
CA GLU A 49 -20.72 9.99 -19.72
C GLU A 49 -21.45 9.98 -18.36
N ASN A 50 -21.46 8.86 -17.63
CA ASN A 50 -22.02 8.72 -16.29
C ASN A 50 -20.94 8.67 -15.19
N PHE A 51 -19.71 9.07 -15.51
CA PHE A 51 -18.56 9.01 -14.62
C PHE A 51 -18.81 9.65 -13.26
N PHE A 52 -19.39 10.86 -13.20
CA PHE A 52 -19.65 11.55 -11.94
C PHE A 52 -20.64 10.84 -11.02
N GLN A 53 -21.71 10.26 -11.58
CA GLN A 53 -22.66 9.47 -10.77
C GLN A 53 -22.01 8.18 -10.25
N LYS A 54 -21.26 7.49 -11.11
CA LYS A 54 -20.50 6.29 -10.71
C LYS A 54 -19.46 6.62 -9.66
N LEU A 55 -18.72 7.73 -9.80
CA LEU A 55 -17.76 8.21 -8.81
C LEU A 55 -18.40 8.51 -7.46
N PHE A 56 -19.58 9.14 -7.45
CA PHE A 56 -20.26 9.46 -6.20
C PHE A 56 -20.71 8.19 -5.46
N SER A 57 -21.31 7.24 -6.19
CA SER A 57 -21.73 5.96 -5.62
C SER A 57 -20.54 5.09 -5.19
N LEU A 58 -19.51 4.97 -6.05
CA LEU A 58 -18.27 4.24 -5.74
C LEU A 58 -17.49 4.90 -4.60
N GLY A 59 -17.50 6.22 -4.52
CA GLY A 59 -16.82 7.00 -3.48
C GLY A 59 -17.44 6.78 -2.10
N LEU A 60 -18.77 6.75 -2.02
CA LEU A 60 -19.48 6.43 -0.76
C LEU A 60 -19.20 5.00 -0.30
N GLU A 61 -19.32 4.03 -1.20
CA GLU A 61 -19.00 2.63 -0.91
C GLU A 61 -17.53 2.47 -0.48
N SER A 62 -16.60 3.03 -1.24
CA SER A 62 -15.16 2.97 -0.95
C SER A 62 -14.81 3.67 0.36
N PHE A 63 -15.49 4.76 0.70
CA PHE A 63 -15.30 5.45 1.98
C PHE A 63 -15.73 4.57 3.15
N LEU A 64 -16.85 3.85 3.03
CA LEU A 64 -17.31 2.92 4.04
C LEU A 64 -16.33 1.73 4.19
N PHE A 65 -15.89 1.17 3.07
CA PHE A 65 -14.89 0.10 3.02
C PHE A 65 -13.49 0.54 3.46
N PHE A 66 -13.18 1.82 3.41
CA PHE A 66 -11.94 2.36 3.98
C PHE A 66 -12.07 2.58 5.48
N LEU A 67 -13.16 3.20 5.93
CA LEU A 67 -13.34 3.63 7.30
C LEU A 67 -13.44 2.44 8.27
N ILE A 68 -14.16 1.39 7.90
CA ILE A 68 -14.37 0.22 8.76
C ILE A 68 -13.06 -0.55 9.01
N PRO A 69 -12.29 -1.00 7.99
CA PRO A 69 -11.04 -1.72 8.19
C PRO A 69 -9.91 -0.82 8.70
N SER A 70 -9.85 0.45 8.28
CA SER A 70 -8.84 1.40 8.76
C SER A 70 -9.05 1.70 10.24
N GLY A 71 -10.29 1.97 10.65
CA GLY A 71 -10.65 2.13 12.06
C GLY A 71 -10.38 0.87 12.88
N CYS A 72 -10.76 -0.30 12.37
CA CYS A 72 -10.46 -1.58 13.02
C CYS A 72 -8.95 -1.82 13.17
N SER A 73 -8.17 -1.56 12.12
CA SER A 73 -6.70 -1.66 12.14
C SER A 73 -6.09 -0.71 13.17
N LEU A 74 -6.57 0.53 13.26
CA LEU A 74 -6.10 1.50 14.25
C LEU A 74 -6.43 1.07 15.68
N ILE A 75 -7.66 0.59 15.93
CA ILE A 75 -8.08 0.07 17.24
C ILE A 75 -7.25 -1.15 17.63
N LEU A 76 -7.03 -2.08 16.68
CA LEU A 76 -6.18 -3.25 16.89
C LEU A 76 -4.76 -2.87 17.24
N VAL A 77 -4.12 -1.97 16.47
CA VAL A 77 -2.76 -1.51 16.75
C VAL A 77 -2.69 -0.78 18.08
N PHE A 78 -3.69 0.03 18.44
CA PHE A 78 -3.73 0.72 19.72
C PHE A 78 -3.89 -0.26 20.89
N PHE A 79 -4.77 -1.25 20.75
CA PHE A 79 -4.94 -2.32 21.74
C PHE A 79 -3.65 -3.14 21.89
N LEU A 80 -3.03 -3.52 20.77
CA LEU A 80 -1.80 -4.29 20.75
C LEU A 80 -0.66 -3.47 21.37
N THR A 81 -0.45 -2.22 20.95
CA THR A 81 0.52 -1.30 21.56
C THR A 81 0.28 -1.15 23.06
N LYS A 82 -0.96 -0.92 23.49
CA LYS A 82 -1.29 -0.76 24.92
C LYS A 82 -1.11 -2.04 25.74
N ARG A 83 -1.33 -3.22 25.15
CA ARG A 83 -1.20 -4.52 25.82
C ARG A 83 0.25 -5.04 25.83
N PHE A 84 0.97 -4.86 24.73
CA PHE A 84 2.36 -5.31 24.56
C PHE A 84 3.34 -4.35 25.23
N PHE A 85 3.17 -3.04 25.06
CA PHE A 85 4.14 -2.05 25.56
C PHE A 85 3.95 -1.71 27.04
N LYS A 86 2.73 -1.86 27.59
CA LYS A 86 2.48 -1.71 29.04
C LYS A 86 2.98 -2.90 29.87
N SER A 87 3.25 -4.05 29.24
CA SER A 87 3.90 -5.19 29.92
C SER A 87 5.35 -4.87 30.28
N HIS A 88 6.02 -4.03 29.49
CA HIS A 88 7.44 -3.70 29.70
C HIS A 88 7.69 -2.61 30.77
N SER A 89 6.63 -1.97 31.28
CA SER A 89 6.72 -0.99 32.38
C SER A 89 6.38 -1.56 33.76
N LYS A 90 5.81 -2.76 33.87
CA LYS A 90 5.58 -3.39 35.19
C LYS A 90 6.74 -4.25 35.68
N GLU A 91 7.65 -4.65 34.79
CA GLU A 91 8.79 -5.49 35.16
C GLU A 91 9.96 -4.69 35.75
N LYS A 92 10.00 -3.36 35.55
CA LYS A 92 11.06 -2.49 36.09
C LYS A 92 10.84 -1.96 37.51
N GLU A 93 9.65 -2.15 38.11
CA GLU A 93 9.38 -1.71 39.50
C GLU A 93 9.45 -2.86 40.53
N THR A 94 9.66 -4.11 40.12
CA THR A 94 9.79 -5.25 41.06
C THR A 94 11.23 -5.70 41.28
N GLU A 95 12.19 -5.26 40.46
CA GLU A 95 13.62 -5.57 40.65
C GLU A 95 14.37 -4.57 41.56
N GLU A 96 13.69 -3.53 42.06
CA GLU A 96 14.27 -2.52 42.96
C GLU A 96 13.59 -2.50 44.35
N LYS A 97 13.18 -3.68 44.84
CA LYS A 97 12.75 -3.86 46.24
C LYS A 97 13.39 -5.07 46.90
#